data_AF-A0A7V2XG47-F1
#
_entry.id   AF-A0A7V2XG47-F1
#
_cell.length_a   1.000
_cell.length_b   1.000
_cell.length_c   1.000
_cell.angle_alpha   90.00
_cell.angle_beta   90.00
_cell.angle_gamma   90.00
#
_symmetry.space_group_name_H-M   'P 1'
#
loop_
_entity.id
_entity.type
_entity.pdbx_description
1 polymer ?
#
loop_
_entity_poly.entity_id
_entity_poly.type
_entity_poly.pdbx_seq_one_letter_code
_entity_poly.pdbx_strand_id
1 'polypeptide(L)' 'MACALRLGRAPRASGELCFHVLDIMLAFQEASKAGQHVVLASRCERPAALPLPEVRFDA' A
#
# COMPACT_ATOMS: atom_id res chain seq x y z
N MET A 1 12.24 -3.34 -3.32
CA MET A 1 11.95 -4.48 -4.22
C MET A 1 13.06 -5.54 -4.16
N ALA A 2 14.27 -5.26 -4.65
CA ALA A 2 15.38 -6.24 -4.70
C ALA A 2 15.68 -6.94 -3.36
N CYS A 3 15.73 -6.20 -2.25
CA CYS A 3 15.90 -6.79 -0.90
C CYS A 3 14.78 -7.79 -0.54
N ALA A 4 13.53 -7.50 -0.90
CA ALA A 4 12.39 -8.40 -0.62
C ALA A 4 12.49 -9.71 -1.43
N LEU A 5 12.89 -9.61 -2.70
CA LEU A 5 13.15 -10.77 -3.57
C LEU A 5 14.25 -11.67 -3.00
N ARG A 6 15.38 -11.08 -2.59
CA ARG A 6 16.49 -11.84 -1.98
C ARG A 6 16.11 -12.53 -0.68
N LEU A 7 15.21 -11.93 0.10
CA LEU A 7 14.75 -12.44 1.39
C LEU A 7 13.49 -13.32 1.28
N GLY A 8 12.98 -13.59 0.08
CA GLY A 8 11.79 -14.43 -0.12
C GLY A 8 10.51 -13.89 0.51
N ARG A 9 10.40 -12.57 0.72
CA ARG A 9 9.22 -11.92 1.30
C ARG A 9 8.50 -11.04 0.28
N ALA A 10 7.22 -10.77 0.53
CA ALA A 10 6.48 -9.81 -0.27
C ALA A 10 7.13 -8.40 -0.21
N PRO A 11 7.28 -7.72 -1.36
CA PRO A 11 7.69 -6.33 -1.38
C PRO A 11 6.60 -5.43 -0.78
N ARG A 12 6.99 -4.36 -0.07
CA ARG A 12 6.03 -3.41 0.52
C ARG A 12 5.21 -2.66 -0.53
N ALA A 13 5.77 -2.47 -1.72
CA ALA A 13 5.08 -1.96 -2.91
C ALA A 13 4.77 -3.15 -3.84
N SER A 14 3.87 -4.03 -3.41
CA SER A 14 3.43 -5.19 -4.19
C SER A 14 2.50 -4.76 -5.32
N GLY A 15 2.34 -5.64 -6.33
CA GLY A 15 1.38 -5.41 -7.43
C GLY A 15 -0.05 -5.22 -6.92
N GLU A 16 -0.49 -6.07 -5.99
CA GLU A 16 -1.82 -5.98 -5.34
C GLU A 16 -2.06 -4.63 -4.65
N LEU A 17 -1.06 -4.11 -3.93
CA LEU A 17 -1.17 -2.79 -3.31
C LEU A 17 -1.26 -1.68 -4.37
N CYS A 18 -0.42 -1.74 -5.40
CA CYS A 18 -0.45 -0.76 -6.49
C CYS A 18 -1.79 -0.78 -7.23
N PHE A 19 -2.36 -1.97 -7.47
CA PHE A 19 -3.68 -2.12 -8.05
C PHE A 19 -4.77 -1.51 -7.16
N HIS A 20 -4.74 -1.78 -5.85
CA HIS A 20 -5.71 -1.19 -4.90
C HIS A 20 -5.61 0.34 -4.87
N VAL A 21 -4.39 0.90 -4.91
CA VAL A 21 -4.17 2.36 -5.00
C VAL A 21 -4.72 2.94 -6.30
N LEU A 22 -4.54 2.25 -7.43
CA LEU A 22 -5.11 2.67 -8.71
C LEU A 22 -6.65 2.68 -8.66
N ASP A 23 -7.26 1.64 -8.09
CA ASP A 23 -8.72 1.58 -7.92
C ASP A 23 -9.24 2.75 -7.06
N ILE A 24 -8.53 3.09 -5.97
CA ILE A 24 -8.82 4.28 -5.16
C ILE A 24 -8.79 5.56 -6.01
N MET A 25 -7.76 5.74 -6.83
CA MET A 25 -7.62 6.93 -7.68
C MET A 25 -8.78 7.06 -8.67
N LEU A 26 -9.20 5.95 -9.29
CA LEU A 26 -10.33 5.92 -10.22
C LEU A 26 -11.66 6.16 -9.50
N ALA A 27 -11.87 5.52 -8.35
CA ALA A 27 -13.07 5.68 -7.54
C ALA A 27 -13.27 7.13 -7.05
N PHE A 28 -12.19 7.87 -6.77
CA PHE A 28 -12.31 9.30 -6.46
C PHE A 28 -12.86 10.11 -7.63
N GLN A 29 -12.38 9.84 -8.85
CA GLN A 29 -12.90 10.52 -10.04
C GLN A 29 -14.38 10.17 -10.26
N GLU A 30 -14.76 8.91 -10.08
CA GLU A 30 -16.15 8.46 -10.20
C GLU A 30 -17.06 9.08 -9.13
N ALA A 31 -16.64 9.07 -7.87
CA ALA A 31 -17.34 9.70 -6.76
C ALA A 31 -17.59 11.19 -7.01
N SER A 32 -16.57 11.90 -7.51
CA SER A 32 -16.67 13.32 -7.86
C SER A 32 -17.68 13.58 -8.99
N LYS A 33 -17.70 12.73 -10.03
CA LYS A 33 -18.65 12.86 -11.15
C LYS A 33 -20.08 12.53 -10.76
N ALA A 34 -20.26 11.51 -9.91
CA ALA A 34 -21.57 11.02 -9.50
C ALA A 34 -22.13 11.75 -8.28
N GLY A 35 -21.31 12.51 -7.55
CA GLY A 35 -21.72 13.21 -6.33
C GLY A 35 -22.06 12.27 -5.17
N GLN A 36 -21.51 11.06 -5.15
CA GLN A 36 -21.82 10.03 -4.17
C GLN A 36 -20.58 9.26 -3.72
N HIS A 37 -20.68 8.57 -2.59
CA HIS A 37 -19.63 7.66 -2.14
C HIS A 37 -19.56 6.42 -3.02
N VAL A 38 -18.35 6.05 -3.44
CA VAL A 38 -18.06 4.82 -4.19
C VAL A 38 -17.41 3.80 -3.26
N VAL A 39 -17.94 2.57 -3.25
CA VAL A 39 -17.39 1.46 -2.47
C VAL A 39 -16.34 0.75 -3.31
N LEU A 40 -15.13 0.61 -2.76
CA LEU A 40 -14.05 -0.12 -3.42
C LEU A 40 -14.27 -1.63 -3.33
N ALA A 41 -14.13 -2.30 -4.47
CA ALA A 41 -14.13 -3.76 -4.54
C ALA A 41 -12.72 -4.34 -4.32
N SER A 42 -11.68 -3.62 -4.74
CA SER A 42 -10.31 -4.07 -4.56
C SER A 42 -9.89 -4.09 -3.09
N ARG A 43 -8.96 -4.99 -2.76
CA ARG A 43 -8.35 -5.14 -1.44
C ARG A 43 -6.89 -5.51 -1.60
N CYS A 44 -6.10 -5.23 -0.58
CA CYS A 44 -4.73 -5.71 -0.48
C CYS A 44 -4.40 -6.05 0.96
N GLU A 45 -3.43 -6.95 1.17
CA GLU A 45 -2.85 -7.13 2.50
C GLU A 45 -2.12 -5.86 2.93
N ARG A 46 -2.24 -5.51 4.22
CA ARG A 46 -1.49 -4.39 4.79
C ARG A 46 0.01 -4.71 4.73
N PRO A 47 0.85 -3.86 4.10
CA PRO A 47 2.29 -4.10 4.07
C PRO A 47 2.91 -4.13 5.46
N ALA A 48 3.92 -4.98 5.64
CA ALA A 48 4.70 -5.00 6.87
C ALA A 48 5.35 -3.62 7.14
N ALA A 49 5.32 -3.17 8.39
CA ALA A 49 5.91 -1.93 8.83
C ALA A 49 7.40 -1.83 8.45
N LEU A 50 7.91 -0.60 8.33
CA LEU A 50 9.34 -0.37 8.21
C LEU A 50 10.02 -0.75 9.54
N PRO A 51 11.16 -1.48 9.50
CA PRO A 51 11.91 -1.76 10.72
C PRO A 51 12.39 -0.43 11.29
N LEU A 52 12.26 -0.26 12.60
CA LEU A 52 12.85 0.90 13.27
C LEU A 52 14.38 0.75 13.24
N PRO A 53 15.13 1.84 13.06
CA PRO A 53 16.56 1.81 13.32
C PRO A 53 16.79 1.46 14.80
N GLU A 54 17.87 0.73 15.10
CA GLU A 54 18.34 0.60 16.48
C GLU A 54 18.85 1.97 16.93
N VAL A 55 18.00 2.71 17.66
CA VAL A 55 18.40 3.99 18.25
C VAL A 55 19.01 3.69 19.61
N ARG A 56 20.35 3.78 19.70
CA ARG A 56 21.05 3.84 20.98
C ARG A 56 21.11 5.30 21.41
N PHE A 57 20.53 5.59 22.57
CA PHE A 57 20.74 6.85 23.25
C PHE A 57 21.84 6.62 24.29
N ASP A 58 23.01 7.19 24.05
CA ASP A 58 24.09 7.19 25.04
C ASP A 58 23.77 8.28 26.08
N ALA A 59 23.78 7.89 27.36
CA ALA A 59 23.52 8.76 28.51
C ALA A 59 24.81 9.33 29.09
#